data_AF-A0A1Q7DRE0-F1
#
_entry.id   AF-A0A1Q7DRE0-F1
#
_cell.length_a   1.000
_cell.length_b   1.000
_cell.length_c   1.000
_cell.angle_alpha   90.00
_cell.angle_beta   90.00
_cell.angle_gamma   90.00
#
_symmetry.space_group_name_H-M   'P 1'
#
loop_
_entity.id
_entity.type
_entity.pdbx_description
1 polymer ?
#
loop_
_entity_poly.entity_id
_entity_poly.type
_entity_poly.pdbx_seq_one_letter_code
_entity_poly.pdbx_strand_id
1 'polypeptide(L)'
;MAGPIDLSDLHAALDRLRPQLCHCGLKGECLGCKGIEMVRVQAEAVAAAASQPVLIQVAQEAAMKDMTSRFEAMSERLMSDPEIRRSAEQMQERLMADPETRQLLEELMRRLGGSPPTEELN
;
A
#
# COMPACT_ATOMS: atom_id res chain seq x y z
N MET A 1 17.52 2.59 10.31
CA MET A 1 17.32 2.40 8.86
C MET A 1 18.23 1.27 8.43
N ALA A 2 17.69 0.15 7.96
CA ALA A 2 18.53 -0.95 7.47
C ALA A 2 19.23 -0.43 6.21
N GLY A 3 20.54 -0.21 6.31
CA GLY A 3 21.36 0.17 5.17
C GLY A 3 21.44 -0.97 4.15
N PRO A 4 21.98 -0.71 2.95
CA PRO A 4 22.28 -1.76 1.99
C PRO A 4 23.11 -2.87 2.68
N ILE A 5 22.73 -4.12 2.47
CA ILE A 5 23.44 -5.28 3.04
C ILE A 5 24.81 -5.36 2.36
N ASP A 6 25.87 -5.25 3.16
CA ASP A 6 27.24 -5.38 2.67
C ASP A 6 27.60 -6.87 2.46
N LEU A 7 28.00 -7.20 1.23
CA LEU A 7 28.40 -8.55 0.82
C LEU A 7 29.92 -8.68 0.64
N SER A 8 30.69 -7.63 0.91
CA SER A 8 32.13 -7.57 0.64
C SER A 8 32.90 -8.71 1.33
N ASP A 9 32.59 -8.99 2.60
CA ASP A 9 33.22 -10.08 3.36
C ASP A 9 32.89 -11.46 2.79
N LEU A 10 31.65 -11.66 2.33
CA LEU A 10 31.23 -12.91 1.70
C LEU A 10 31.95 -13.11 0.37
N HIS A 11 32.03 -12.08 -0.46
CA HIS A 11 32.75 -12.13 -1.72
C HIS A 11 34.24 -12.47 -1.50
N ALA A 12 34.88 -11.83 -0.51
CA ALA A 12 36.26 -12.11 -0.14
C ALA A 12 36.47 -13.54 0.38
N ALA A 13 35.53 -14.08 1.16
CA ALA A 13 35.58 -15.46 1.63
C ALA A 13 35.47 -16.46 0.46
N LEU A 14 34.55 -16.20 -0.48
CA LEU A 14 34.38 -17.01 -1.69
C LEU A 14 35.63 -16.98 -2.59
N ASP A 15 36.30 -15.83 -2.68
CA ASP A 15 37.54 -15.70 -3.45
C ASP A 15 38.73 -16.44 -2.81
N ARG A 16 38.79 -16.50 -1.46
CA ARG A 16 39.77 -17.34 -0.74
C ARG A 16 39.49 -18.83 -0.89
N LEU A 17 38.23 -19.22 -1.06
CA LEU A 17 37.82 -20.62 -1.26
C LEU A 17 38.04 -21.10 -2.70
N ARG A 18 37.96 -20.18 -3.67
CA ARG A 18 38.15 -20.43 -5.10
C ARG A 18 39.39 -21.26 -5.46
N PRO A 19 40.60 -20.94 -5.00
CA PRO A 19 41.79 -21.74 -5.33
C PRO A 19 41.78 -23.14 -4.70
N GLN A 20 41.01 -23.38 -3.63
CA GLN A 20 40.93 -24.68 -2.95
C GLN A 20 39.96 -25.64 -3.65
N LEU A 21 38.94 -25.11 -4.31
CA LEU A 21 37.90 -25.90 -5.00
C LEU A 21 38.06 -25.92 -6.53
N CYS A 22 38.91 -25.05 -7.09
CA CYS A 22 39.10 -24.95 -8.52
C CYS A 22 39.99 -26.08 -9.06
N HIS A 23 39.53 -26.72 -10.14
CA HIS A 23 40.27 -27.74 -10.88
C HIS A 23 40.55 -27.34 -12.34
N CYS A 24 40.11 -26.15 -12.77
CA CYS A 24 40.26 -25.66 -14.15
C CYS A 24 41.26 -24.50 -14.29
N GLY A 25 42.09 -24.22 -13.27
CA GLY A 25 43.03 -23.09 -13.32
C GLY A 25 42.35 -21.74 -13.41
N LEU A 26 41.25 -21.56 -12.67
CA LEU A 26 40.43 -20.34 -12.60
C LEU A 26 39.76 -19.92 -13.92
N LYS A 27 39.61 -20.84 -14.87
CA LYS A 27 38.88 -20.61 -16.14
C LYS A 27 37.36 -20.54 -16.00
N GLY A 28 36.80 -20.92 -14.84
CA GLY A 28 35.35 -20.86 -14.58
C GLY A 28 34.54 -22.08 -15.03
N GLU A 29 35.17 -23.10 -15.61
CA GLU A 29 34.46 -24.20 -16.27
C GLU A 29 34.18 -25.39 -15.34
N CYS A 30 34.98 -25.57 -14.27
CA CYS A 30 34.81 -26.68 -13.34
C CYS A 30 33.66 -26.47 -12.36
N LEU A 31 33.16 -27.56 -11.78
CA LEU A 31 32.09 -27.54 -10.79
C LEU A 31 32.40 -26.65 -9.58
N GLY A 32 33.66 -26.62 -9.10
CA GLY A 32 34.06 -25.74 -8.00
C GLY A 32 33.89 -24.24 -8.31
N CYS A 33 34.26 -23.80 -9.51
CA CYS A 33 34.06 -22.41 -9.93
C CYS A 33 32.58 -22.09 -10.10
N LYS A 34 31.81 -22.97 -10.77
CA LYS A 34 30.37 -22.79 -10.96
C LYS A 34 29.61 -22.77 -9.64
N GLY A 35 29.99 -23.62 -8.69
CA GLY A 35 29.41 -23.66 -7.35
C GLY A 35 29.64 -22.38 -6.56
N ILE A 36 30.85 -21.82 -6.62
CA ILE A 36 31.18 -20.53 -5.97
C ILE A 36 30.37 -19.38 -6.56
N GLU A 37 30.28 -19.30 -7.90
CA GLU A 37 29.47 -18.27 -8.56
C GLU A 37 27.97 -18.44 -8.26
N MET A 38 27.47 -19.68 -8.20
CA MET A 38 26.09 -19.96 -7.81
C MET A 38 25.79 -19.46 -6.39
N VAL A 39 26.69 -19.68 -5.43
CA VAL A 39 26.53 -19.19 -4.05
C VAL A 39 26.56 -17.66 -4.01
N ARG A 40 27.45 -17.02 -4.79
CA ARG A 40 27.53 -15.56 -4.92
C ARG A 40 26.20 -14.97 -5.40
N VAL A 41 25.65 -15.51 -6.49
CA VAL A 41 24.36 -15.08 -7.06
C VAL A 41 23.21 -15.29 -6.06
N GLN A 42 23.18 -16.41 -5.36
CA GLN A 42 22.13 -16.66 -4.35
C GLN A 42 22.20 -15.67 -3.19
N ALA A 43 23.40 -15.35 -2.70
CA ALA A 43 23.56 -14.40 -1.62
C ALA A 43 23.14 -12.98 -2.02
N GLU A 44 23.47 -12.56 -3.24
CA GLU A 44 23.02 -11.29 -3.81
C GLU A 44 21.50 -11.23 -3.93
N ALA A 45 20.85 -12.32 -4.38
CA ALA A 45 19.39 -12.40 -4.45
C ALA A 45 18.72 -12.29 -3.07
N VAL A 46 19.28 -12.95 -2.04
CA VAL A 46 18.77 -12.86 -0.67
C VAL A 46 18.96 -11.45 -0.11
N ALA A 47 20.12 -10.85 -0.29
CA ALA A 47 20.39 -9.47 0.13
C ALA A 47 19.44 -8.49 -0.56
N ALA A 48 19.21 -8.65 -1.87
CA ALA A 48 18.27 -7.84 -2.62
C ALA A 48 16.84 -7.98 -2.05
N ALA A 49 16.36 -9.21 -1.82
CA ALA A 49 15.04 -9.46 -1.25
C ALA A 49 14.88 -8.88 0.16
N ALA A 50 15.91 -8.95 0.99
CA ALA A 50 15.91 -8.39 2.34
C ALA A 50 16.00 -6.84 2.34
N SER A 51 16.60 -6.26 1.31
CA SER A 51 16.71 -4.81 1.12
C SER A 51 15.48 -4.18 0.44
N GLN A 52 14.59 -4.98 -0.16
CA GLN A 52 13.35 -4.49 -0.74
C GLN A 52 12.32 -4.19 0.37
N PRO A 53 11.76 -2.97 0.45
CA PRO A 53 10.78 -2.58 1.46
C PRO A 53 9.39 -3.16 1.17
N VAL A 54 9.27 -4.46 0.93
CA VAL A 54 7.99 -5.13 0.63
C VAL A 54 7.12 -5.24 1.88
N LEU A 55 7.71 -5.29 3.07
CA LEU A 55 6.94 -5.47 4.31
C LEU A 55 6.11 -4.25 4.73
N ILE A 56 6.48 -3.03 4.32
CA ILE A 56 5.73 -1.82 4.68
C ILE A 56 4.63 -1.54 3.64
N GLN A 57 4.88 -1.78 2.35
CA GLN A 57 3.90 -1.54 1.30
C GLN A 57 2.77 -2.58 1.34
N VAL A 58 3.09 -3.86 1.48
CA VAL A 58 2.06 -4.92 1.51
C VAL A 58 1.20 -4.84 2.77
N ALA A 59 1.77 -4.40 3.90
CA ALA A 59 1.00 -4.19 5.13
C ALA A 59 0.04 -2.98 5.02
N GLN A 60 0.47 -1.88 4.41
CA GLN A 60 -0.38 -0.71 4.20
C GLN A 60 -1.47 -0.96 3.16
N GLU A 61 -1.16 -1.64 2.06
CA GLU A 61 -2.14 -2.02 1.04
C GLU A 61 -3.19 -3.00 1.58
N ALA A 62 -2.77 -3.99 2.38
CA ALA A 62 -3.69 -4.91 3.02
C ALA A 62 -4.58 -4.20 4.05
N ALA A 63 -4.01 -3.30 4.86
CA ALA A 63 -4.77 -2.53 5.85
C ALA A 63 -5.76 -1.55 5.19
N MET A 64 -5.36 -0.87 4.11
CA MET A 64 -6.22 0.05 3.37
C MET A 64 -7.37 -0.71 2.69
N LYS A 65 -7.08 -1.85 2.04
CA LYS A 65 -8.11 -2.67 1.39
C LYS A 65 -9.10 -3.26 2.40
N ASP A 66 -8.63 -3.68 3.57
CA ASP A 66 -9.50 -4.15 4.66
C ASP A 66 -10.41 -3.02 5.17
N MET A 67 -9.86 -1.82 5.39
CA MET A 67 -10.65 -0.64 5.77
C MET A 67 -11.70 -0.26 4.71
N THR A 68 -11.32 -0.23 3.42
CA THR A 68 -12.26 0.08 2.33
C THR A 68 -13.38 -0.94 2.27
N SER A 69 -13.08 -2.24 2.37
CA SER A 69 -14.13 -3.27 2.34
C SER A 69 -15.09 -3.18 3.53
N ARG A 70 -14.57 -2.85 4.73
CA ARG A 70 -15.40 -2.62 5.93
C ARG A 70 -16.27 -1.38 5.76
N PHE A 71 -15.74 -0.33 5.16
CA PHE A 71 -16.47 0.90 4.88
C PHE A 71 -17.58 0.68 3.86
N GLU A 72 -17.29 -0.03 2.76
CA GLU A 72 -18.29 -0.42 1.75
C GLU A 72 -19.40 -1.28 2.37
N ALA A 73 -19.05 -2.29 3.15
CA ALA A 73 -20.02 -3.15 3.83
C ALA A 73 -20.88 -2.37 4.84
N MET A 74 -20.30 -1.39 5.54
CA MET A 74 -21.05 -0.52 6.45
C MET A 74 -21.96 0.43 5.68
N SER A 75 -21.48 1.03 4.59
CA SER A 75 -22.25 1.92 3.71
C SER A 75 -23.43 1.20 3.05
N GLU A 76 -23.21 -0.03 2.57
CA GLU A 76 -24.26 -0.86 2.00
C GLU A 76 -25.34 -1.21 3.03
N ARG A 77 -24.94 -1.55 4.26
CA ARG A 77 -25.89 -1.77 5.38
C ARG A 77 -26.68 -0.52 5.74
N LEU A 78 -26.01 0.63 5.81
CA LEU A 78 -26.65 1.93 6.08
C LEU A 78 -27.66 2.30 4.99
N MET A 79 -27.33 2.04 3.72
CA MET A 79 -28.24 2.31 2.59
C MET A 79 -29.40 1.31 2.50
N SER A 80 -29.17 0.07 2.94
CA SER A 80 -30.16 -1.01 2.91
C SER A 80 -31.11 -0.98 4.10
N ASP A 81 -30.81 -0.22 5.16
CA ASP A 81 -31.64 -0.12 6.35
C ASP A 81 -32.77 0.93 6.16
N PRO A 82 -34.03 0.50 6.05
CA PRO A 82 -35.17 1.41 5.83
C PRO A 82 -35.50 2.28 7.05
N GLU A 83 -35.02 1.93 8.26
CA GLU A 83 -35.17 2.78 9.45
C GLU A 83 -34.16 3.93 9.44
N ILE A 84 -32.94 3.68 8.95
CA ILE A 84 -31.89 4.70 8.83
C ILE A 84 -32.24 5.72 7.73
N ARG A 85 -32.79 5.27 6.59
CA ARG A 85 -33.31 6.19 5.57
C ARG A 85 -34.41 7.09 6.12
N ARG A 86 -35.40 6.52 6.84
CA ARG A 86 -36.47 7.30 7.47
C ARG A 86 -35.97 8.28 8.53
N SER A 87 -34.96 7.88 9.32
CA SER A 87 -34.34 8.75 10.31
C SER A 87 -33.56 9.90 9.66
N ALA A 88 -32.84 9.62 8.57
CA ALA A 88 -32.13 10.62 7.79
C ALA A 88 -33.08 11.61 7.11
N GLU A 89 -34.20 11.13 6.55
CA GLU A 89 -35.26 11.94 5.96
C GLU A 89 -35.90 12.87 7.01
N GLN A 90 -36.28 12.33 8.18
CA GLN A 90 -36.80 13.16 9.27
C GLN A 90 -35.79 14.18 9.79
N MET A 91 -34.51 13.81 9.83
CA MET A 91 -33.44 14.73 10.22
C MET A 91 -33.29 15.84 9.18
N GLN A 92 -33.29 15.50 7.89
CA GLN A 92 -33.24 16.45 6.79
C GLN A 92 -34.45 17.39 6.79
N GLU A 93 -35.65 16.88 7.04
CA GLU A 93 -36.87 17.69 7.17
C GLU A 93 -36.77 18.68 8.34
N ARG A 94 -36.25 18.25 9.49
CA ARG A 94 -36.05 19.14 10.66
C ARG A 94 -34.99 20.20 10.39
N LEU A 95 -33.89 19.84 9.72
CA LEU A 95 -32.82 20.77 9.35
C LEU A 95 -33.30 21.79 8.29
N MET A 96 -34.20 21.38 7.38
CA MET A 96 -34.82 22.26 6.37
C MET A 96 -36.00 23.07 6.92
N ALA A 97 -36.57 22.68 8.05
CA ALA A 97 -37.60 23.43 8.76
C ALA A 97 -37.00 24.57 9.60
N ASP A 98 -35.72 24.48 9.98
CA ASP A 98 -35.02 25.50 10.74
C ASP A 98 -34.32 26.52 9.82
N PRO A 99 -34.77 27.79 9.78
CA PRO A 99 -34.21 28.81 8.91
C PRO A 99 -32.75 29.19 9.26
N GLU A 100 -32.32 29.07 10.52
CA GLU A 100 -30.93 29.36 10.91
C GLU A 100 -29.98 28.28 10.37
N THR A 101 -30.43 27.02 10.43
CA THR A 101 -29.65 25.88 9.97
C THR A 101 -29.52 25.86 8.43
N ARG A 102 -30.54 26.31 7.69
CA ARG A 102 -30.47 26.49 6.23
C ARG A 102 -29.41 27.51 5.82
N GLN A 103 -29.37 28.66 6.48
CA GLN A 103 -28.40 29.71 6.17
C GLN A 103 -26.96 29.26 6.43
N LEU A 104 -26.75 28.50 7.51
CA LEU A 104 -25.46 27.87 7.79
C LEU A 104 -25.06 26.87 6.70
N LEU A 105 -26.02 26.07 6.21
CA LEU A 105 -25.78 25.10 5.15
C LEU A 105 -25.46 25.78 3.80
N GLU A 106 -26.17 26.85 3.46
CA GLU A 106 -25.94 27.67 2.26
C GLU A 106 -24.57 28.36 2.32
N GLU A 107 -24.17 28.91 3.47
CA GLU A 107 -22.85 29.49 3.66
C GLU A 107 -21.74 28.44 3.55
N LEU A 108 -21.98 27.23 4.06
CA LEU A 108 -21.03 26.12 3.97
C LEU A 108 -20.88 25.62 2.53
N MET A 109 -21.98 25.51 1.79
CA MET A 109 -21.96 25.18 0.35
C MET A 109 -21.24 26.26 -0.47
N ARG A 110 -21.51 27.54 -0.16
CA ARG A 110 -20.82 28.67 -0.80
C ARG A 110 -19.31 28.65 -0.57
N ARG A 111 -18.86 28.23 0.62
CA ARG A 111 -17.44 28.07 0.96
C ARG A 111 -16.78 26.84 0.32
N LEU A 112 -17.52 25.74 0.18
CA LEU A 112 -17.04 24.53 -0.51
C LEU A 112 -17.11 24.64 -2.04
N GLY A 113 -17.62 25.75 -2.59
CA GLY A 113 -17.77 25.96 -4.03
C GLY A 113 -18.95 25.21 -4.65
N GLY A 114 -19.89 24.74 -3.83
CA GLY A 114 -21.15 24.16 -4.30
C GLY A 114 -22.06 25.27 -4.77
N SER A 115 -22.13 25.50 -6.08
CA SER A 115 -23.28 26.19 -6.67
C SER A 115 -24.54 25.42 -6.29
N PRO A 116 -25.63 26.09 -5.86
CA PRO A 116 -26.92 25.41 -5.74
C PRO A 116 -27.26 24.80 -7.10
N PRO A 117 -27.90 23.61 -7.16
CA PRO A 117 -28.49 23.16 -8.40
C PRO A 117 -29.49 24.24 -8.82
N THR A 118 -29.12 24.98 -9.86
CA THR A 118 -29.99 25.95 -10.48
C THR A 118 -31.30 25.24 -10.80
N GLU A 119 -32.41 25.83 -10.35
CA GLU A 119 -33.71 25.59 -10.96
C GLU A 119 -33.57 25.78 -12.47
N GLU A 120 -33.35 24.69 -13.21
CA GLU A 120 -33.56 24.67 -14.65
C GLU A 120 -35.02 24.34 -14.87
N LEU A 121 -35.78 25.42 -14.95
CA LEU A 121 -37.10 25.53 -15.53
C LEU A 121 -37.04 25.01 -16.99
N ASN A 122 -37.51 23.78 -17.25
CA ASN A 122 -38.18 23.38 -18.50
C ASN A 122 -38.99 22.09 -18.31
#